data_AF-A0A940R610-F1
#
_entry.id   AF-A0A940R610-F1
#
_cell.length_a   1.000
_cell.length_b   1.000
_cell.length_c   1.000
_cell.angle_alpha   90.00
_cell.angle_beta   90.00
_cell.angle_gamma   90.00
#
_symmetry.space_group_name_H-M   'P 1'
#
loop_
_entity.id
_entity.type
_entity.pdbx_description
1 polymer ?
#
loop_
_entity_poly.entity_id
_entity_poly.type
_entity_poly.pdbx_seq_one_letter_code
_entity_poly.pdbx_strand_id
1 'polypeptide(L)'
;MHVPLLLIAGERDRHATLEQSQALYEAANEPKQFWGVTGAAHGDLHAYAKAEYERRLLAFLASSLRKADVQATARSIPSAATSTMKLISSGVMQYGGMK
;
A
#
# COMPACT_ATOMS: atom_id res chain seq x y z
N MET A 1 8.67 -4.39 12.09
CA MET A 1 8.14 -3.75 10.86
C MET A 1 6.81 -4.38 10.49
N HIS A 2 5.86 -3.61 9.96
CA HIS A 2 4.54 -4.10 9.54
C HIS A 2 4.30 -3.74 8.07
N VAL A 3 4.89 -4.55 7.18
CA VAL A 3 4.82 -4.39 5.73
C VAL A 3 4.45 -5.73 5.10
N PRO A 4 3.68 -5.77 4.01
CA PRO A 4 3.42 -7.02 3.29
C PRO A 4 4.72 -7.71 2.87
N LEU A 5 4.83 -9.01 3.12
CA LEU A 5 6.02 -9.81 2.80
C LEU A 5 5.68 -10.97 1.87
N LEU A 6 6.45 -11.14 0.80
CA LEU A 6 6.54 -12.38 0.03
C LEU A 6 7.96 -12.91 0.16
N LEU A 7 8.13 -14.09 0.75
CA LEU A 7 9.40 -14.78 0.86
C LEU A 7 9.42 -15.99 -0.11
N ILE A 8 10.39 -16.01 -1.01
CA ILE A 8 10.58 -17.07 -2.00
C ILE A 8 11.94 -17.73 -1.75
N ALA A 9 11.97 -19.05 -1.61
CA ALA A 9 13.18 -19.79 -1.28
C ALA A 9 13.31 -21.07 -2.12
N GLY A 10 14.53 -21.44 -2.49
CA GLY A 10 14.80 -22.72 -3.16
C GLY A 10 14.85 -23.88 -2.18
N GLU A 11 14.17 -24.99 -2.47
CA GLU A 11 14.17 -26.18 -1.61
C GLU A 11 15.57 -26.81 -1.43
N ARG A 12 16.41 -26.72 -2.46
CA ARG A 12 17.77 -27.28 -2.49
C ARG A 12 18.86 -26.23 -2.23
N ASP A 13 18.47 -25.05 -1.76
CA ASP A 13 19.43 -24.02 -1.37
C ASP A 13 20.25 -24.49 -0.16
N ARG A 14 21.57 -24.43 -0.29
CA ARG A 14 22.54 -24.81 0.76
C ARG A 14 23.12 -23.61 1.51
N HIS A 15 22.86 -22.40 1.04
CA HIS A 15 23.37 -21.16 1.61
C HIS A 15 22.29 -20.43 2.41
N ALA A 16 21.10 -20.28 1.84
CA ALA A 16 19.90 -19.79 2.51
C ALA A 16 18.89 -20.94 2.57
N THR A 17 19.08 -21.85 3.55
CA THR A 17 18.34 -23.11 3.55
C THR A 17 16.82 -22.87 3.64
N LEU A 18 16.05 -23.86 3.17
CA LEU A 18 14.59 -23.79 3.25
C LEU A 18 14.12 -23.63 4.70
N GLU A 19 14.76 -24.32 5.64
CA GLU A 19 14.49 -24.24 7.08
C GLU A 19 14.75 -22.82 7.63
N GLN A 20 15.88 -22.20 7.29
CA GLN A 20 16.17 -20.82 7.69
C GLN A 20 15.14 -19.85 7.13
N SER A 21 14.76 -20.05 5.86
CA SER A 21 13.74 -19.24 5.19
C SER A 21 12.36 -19.38 5.83
N GLN A 22 11.99 -20.59 6.25
CA GLN A 22 10.75 -20.87 6.99
C GLN A 22 10.76 -20.21 8.37
N ALA A 23 11.86 -20.32 9.12
CA ALA A 23 12.00 -19.67 10.42
C ALA A 23 11.85 -18.14 10.32
N LEU A 24 12.43 -17.52 9.29
CA LEU A 24 12.23 -16.08 9.02
C LEU A 24 10.77 -15.75 8.69
N TYR A 25 10.12 -16.57 7.86
CA TYR A 25 8.71 -16.40 7.54
C TYR A 25 7.82 -16.49 8.78
N GLU A 26 8.05 -17.47 9.65
CA GLU A 26 7.30 -17.65 10.90
C GLU A 26 7.44 -16.43 11.82
N ALA A 27 8.67 -15.90 11.96
CA ALA A 27 8.96 -14.72 12.77
C ALA A 27 8.43 -13.38 12.20
N ALA A 28 8.09 -13.33 10.92
CA ALA A 28 7.58 -12.11 10.28
C ALA A 28 6.12 -11.79 10.69
N ASN A 29 5.77 -10.50 10.69
CA ASN A 29 4.39 -10.06 10.91
C ASN A 29 3.53 -10.26 9.66
N GLU A 30 2.21 -10.38 9.85
CA GLU A 30 1.23 -10.36 8.77
C GLU A 30 1.09 -8.96 8.12
N PRO A 31 0.62 -8.85 6.87
CA PRO A 31 0.31 -9.94 5.94
C PRO A 31 1.58 -10.53 5.29
N LYS A 32 1.70 -11.87 5.27
CA LYS A 32 2.86 -12.56 4.69
C LYS A 32 2.48 -13.75 3.81
N GLN A 33 3.35 -14.06 2.85
CA GLN A 33 3.25 -15.23 1.98
C GLN A 33 4.62 -15.91 1.84
N PHE A 34 4.61 -17.24 1.75
CA PHE A 34 5.80 -18.06 1.54
C PHE A 34 5.66 -18.95 0.32
N TRP A 35 6.73 -19.10 -0.45
CA TRP A 35 6.81 -20.07 -1.53
C TRP A 35 8.17 -20.77 -1.55
N GLY A 36 8.18 -22.05 -1.19
CA GLY A 36 9.32 -22.95 -1.44
C GLY A 36 9.27 -23.48 -2.87
N VAL A 37 10.30 -23.17 -3.67
CA VAL A 37 10.43 -23.62 -5.06
C VAL A 37 11.05 -25.01 -5.07
N THR A 38 10.22 -26.03 -5.31
CA THR A 38 10.64 -27.44 -5.34
C THR A 38 11.80 -27.66 -6.32
N GLY A 39 12.85 -28.29 -5.83
CA GLY A 39 14.06 -28.62 -6.58
C GLY A 39 15.02 -27.46 -6.88
N ALA A 40 14.66 -26.20 -6.62
CA ALA A 40 15.52 -25.05 -6.91
C ALA A 40 16.65 -24.90 -5.88
N ALA A 41 17.86 -24.58 -6.34
CA ALA A 41 18.99 -24.20 -5.48
C ALA A 41 19.01 -22.66 -5.26
N HIS A 42 20.10 -22.12 -4.68
CA HIS A 42 20.28 -20.68 -4.42
C HIS A 42 20.23 -19.78 -5.66
N GLY A 43 20.36 -20.35 -6.86
CA GLY A 43 20.44 -19.61 -8.12
C GLY A 43 19.16 -18.82 -8.46
N ASP A 44 19.15 -18.23 -9.65
CA ASP A 44 18.05 -17.38 -10.11
C ASP A 44 16.72 -18.15 -10.18
N LEU A 45 15.86 -17.93 -9.18
CA LEU A 45 14.53 -18.55 -9.07
C LEU A 45 13.59 -18.12 -10.20
N HIS A 46 13.82 -16.94 -10.81
CA HIS A 46 13.11 -16.52 -12.02
C HIS A 46 13.55 -17.36 -13.22
N ALA A 47 14.85 -17.62 -13.39
CA ALA A 47 15.31 -18.51 -14.45
C ALA A 47 14.80 -19.95 -14.28
N TYR A 48 14.72 -20.44 -13.03
CA TYR A 48 14.28 -21.82 -12.73
C TYR A 48 12.76 -22.01 -12.91
N ALA A 49 11.94 -21.08 -12.44
CA ALA A 49 10.48 -21.21 -12.41
C ALA A 49 9.75 -19.98 -13.03
N LYS A 50 10.26 -19.46 -14.15
CA LYS A 50 9.89 -18.18 -14.76
C LYS A 50 8.40 -17.83 -14.70
N ALA A 51 7.55 -18.64 -15.33
CA ALA A 51 6.13 -18.34 -15.43
C ALA A 51 5.44 -18.27 -14.05
N GLU A 52 5.80 -19.19 -13.15
CA GLU A 52 5.21 -19.24 -11.81
C GLU A 52 5.75 -18.13 -10.91
N TYR A 53 7.04 -17.81 -11.05
CA TYR A 53 7.69 -16.69 -10.37
C TYR A 53 7.01 -15.37 -10.74
N GLU A 54 6.88 -15.09 -12.04
CA GLU A 54 6.23 -13.88 -12.54
C GLU A 54 4.77 -13.81 -12.06
N ARG A 55 4.02 -14.91 -12.17
CA ARG A 55 2.62 -14.98 -11.73
C ARG A 55 2.46 -14.63 -10.25
N ARG A 56 3.27 -15.24 -9.37
CA ARG A 56 3.19 -15.00 -7.91
C ARG A 56 3.65 -13.62 -7.53
N LEU A 57 4.76 -13.15 -8.11
CA LEU A 57 5.30 -11.82 -7.84
C LEU A 57 4.30 -10.73 -8.26
N LEU A 58 3.74 -10.83 -9.46
CA LEU A 58 2.75 -9.85 -9.95
C LEU A 58 1.48 -9.85 -9.11
N ALA A 59 0.97 -11.02 -8.71
CA ALA A 59 -0.18 -11.11 -7.82
C ALA A 59 0.10 -10.48 -6.43
N PHE A 60 1.29 -10.72 -5.88
CA PHE A 60 1.71 -10.11 -4.62
C PHE A 60 1.84 -8.60 -4.74
N LEU A 61 2.48 -8.09 -5.79
CA LEU A 61 2.61 -6.65 -6.03
C LEU A 61 1.25 -5.98 -6.24
N ALA A 62 0.37 -6.57 -7.03
CA ALA A 62 -0.98 -6.04 -7.27
C ALA A 62 -1.82 -5.94 -5.99
N SER A 63 -1.66 -6.89 -5.07
CA SER A 63 -2.37 -6.88 -3.77
C SER A 63 -1.71 -5.98 -2.71
N SER A 64 -0.39 -5.82 -2.78
CA SER A 64 0.39 -5.07 -1.79
C SER A 64 0.53 -3.59 -2.12
N LEU A 65 0.56 -3.25 -3.41
CA LEU A 65 0.65 -1.88 -3.90
C LEU A 65 -0.75 -1.34 -4.17
N ARG A 66 -1.37 -0.70 -3.17
CA ARG A 66 -2.44 0.29 -3.45
C ARG A 66 -1.78 1.61 -3.83
N LYS A 67 -2.35 2.32 -4.82
CA LYS A 67 -1.94 3.69 -5.19
C LYS A 67 -1.77 4.50 -3.91
N ALA A 68 -0.61 5.13 -3.74
CA ALA A 68 -0.46 6.21 -2.77
C ALA A 68 -1.67 7.14 -2.97
N ASP A 69 -2.48 7.27 -1.92
CA ASP A 69 -3.67 8.10 -2.00
C ASP A 69 -3.23 9.50 -2.41
N VAL A 70 -3.93 10.07 -3.40
CA VAL A 70 -3.79 11.46 -3.85
C VAL A 70 -4.42 12.35 -2.76
N GLN A 71 -3.99 12.19 -1.52
CA GLN A 71 -4.44 12.93 -0.34
C GLN A 71 -3.31 13.68 0.35
N ALA A 72 -2.11 13.68 -0.23
CA ALA A 72 -1.04 14.59 0.16
C ALA A 72 -1.20 16.01 -0.41
N THR A 73 -2.09 16.24 -1.39
CA THR A 73 -2.26 17.55 -2.05
C THR A 73 -3.32 18.47 -1.41
N ALA A 74 -4.09 18.00 -0.42
CA ALA A 74 -5.13 18.82 0.22
C ALA A 74 -4.70 19.51 1.53
N ARG A 75 -3.46 19.33 2.02
CA ARG A 75 -3.02 19.80 3.34
C ARG A 75 -2.02 20.97 3.36
N SER A 76 -1.97 21.80 2.32
CA SER A 76 -1.16 23.03 2.41
C SER A 76 -1.59 24.14 1.46
N ILE A 77 -2.66 24.86 1.82
CA ILE A 77 -2.70 26.31 1.67
C ILE A 77 -3.29 26.92 2.95
N PRO A 78 -2.47 27.52 3.83
CA PRO A 78 -2.96 28.53 4.77
C PRO A 78 -3.00 29.89 4.05
N SER A 79 -4.14 30.57 4.03
CA SER A 79 -4.17 32.02 3.78
C SER A 79 -5.21 32.70 4.66
N ALA A 80 -4.66 33.32 5.70
CA ALA A 80 -5.11 34.39 6.57
C ALA A 80 -6.62 34.70 6.73
N ALA A 81 -7.03 34.68 8.00
CA ALA A 81 -8.17 35.43 8.50
C ALA A 81 -7.99 36.94 8.28
N THR A 82 -9.08 37.62 7.90
CA THR A 82 -9.28 39.03 8.24
C THR A 82 -10.64 39.15 8.93
N SER A 83 -10.60 39.47 10.21
CA SER A 83 -11.77 39.81 11.01
C SER A 83 -11.98 41.32 10.98
N THR A 84 -13.26 41.72 11.07
CA THR A 84 -13.81 43.04 11.44
C THR A 84 -14.11 44.00 10.28
N MET A 85 -15.41 44.21 10.00
CA MET A 85 -16.13 45.38 10.53
C MET A 85 -17.66 45.24 10.35
N LYS A 86 -18.37 45.32 11.48
CA LYS A 86 -19.82 45.45 11.60
C LYS A 86 -20.21 46.89 11.28
N LEU A 87 -21.09 47.11 10.30
CA LEU A 87 -21.84 48.36 10.15
C LEU A 87 -23.34 48.07 9.94
N ILE A 88 -24.09 48.95 10.58
CA ILE A 88 -25.50 49.02 10.95
C ILE A 88 -26.55 49.13 9.82
N SER A 89 -27.71 48.52 10.09
CA SER A 89 -29.11 48.85 9.73
C SER A 89 -29.43 49.82 8.57
N SER A 90 -30.28 49.37 7.64
CA SER A 90 -31.68 49.85 7.41
C SER A 90 -32.16 49.52 6.00
N GLY A 91 -33.38 48.97 5.84
CA GLY A 91 -34.01 48.89 4.52
C GLY A 91 -35.10 47.83 4.39
N VAL A 92 -36.31 48.18 4.82
CA VAL A 92 -37.57 47.46 4.60
C VAL A 92 -37.91 47.38 3.10
N MET A 93 -38.37 46.24 2.60
CA MET A 93 -39.39 46.15 1.54
C MET A 93 -39.94 44.72 1.47
N GLN A 94 -41.18 44.56 1.93
CA GLN A 94 -42.02 43.40 1.65
C GLN A 94 -42.29 43.30 0.15
N TYR A 95 -42.36 42.08 -0.38
CA TYR A 95 -43.28 41.76 -1.46
C TYR A 95 -44.04 40.48 -1.09
N GLY A 96 -45.29 40.68 -0.66
CA GLY A 96 -46.27 39.62 -0.50
C GLY A 96 -46.88 39.23 -1.85
N GLY A 97 -47.25 37.95 -1.94
CA GLY A 97 -48.42 37.41 -2.63
C GLY A 97 -48.58 37.65 -4.14
N MET A 98 -48.90 36.58 -4.87
CA MET A 98 -50.30 36.28 -5.24
C MET A 98 -50.35 35.12 -6.26
N LYS A 99 -51.15 34.12 -5.88
CA LYS A 99 -51.79 33.03 -6.66
C LYS A 99 -50.94 31.80 -6.98
#